data_AF-A0AAD6CHJ6-F1
#
_entry.id   AF-A0AAD6CHJ6-F1
#
_cell.length_a   1.000
_cell.length_b   1.000
_cell.length_c   1.000
_cell.angle_alpha   90.00
_cell.angle_beta   90.00
_cell.angle_gamma   90.00
#
_symmetry.space_group_name_H-M   'P 1'
#
loop_
_entity.id
_entity.type
_entity.pdbx_description
1 polymer ?
#
loop_
_entity_poly.entity_id
_entity_poly.type
_entity_poly.pdbx_seq_one_letter_code
_entity_poly.pdbx_strand_id
1 'polypeptide(L)'
;MSSTSIAKKNKGKKVADPNETSKLLAAKISQLEQDAAGEKDQEQEIEREVKKATRDLNQLLNNIESPMTRLETVHKKYTELLADMKKLDRDYSKSKKRADQLQKDQEKGKSELNKTVTMKDKLEKLCRELTKENKKVKVWRSRLHPIKRLSPDTQQDENKKLDDTEKKARLIVNERLDSLLYDIQDVMAAKGNPRNEKVDIDLDEALRAKLKTISEQFDTRELHYKSLLRSKDAEIQSLTAKYEEQRRTADNETARGRALSAQVSTFSHTEAELRSQLNIYVEKFKQVEDTLNNSNELFLTFRKEMEEMSKKTKRLEKENHTLNRKHEQTNRNILEMAEERTRNQEELERWRRKCQHLEALCRRMQAQGRGEGLAEGDDHLDHDDEGTESEYDDDYEDEDDLSDEGDLDGHDHDRDIPPRWRPNRTTRFWATPSPNLLEARATKSAVLNGCH
;
A
#
# COMPACT_ATOMS: atom_id res chain seq x y z
N MET A 1 -31.91 -76.19 -21.95
CA MET A 1 -32.34 -74.82 -21.58
C MET A 1 -32.12 -74.66 -20.09
N SER A 2 -31.09 -73.91 -19.69
CA SER A 2 -30.78 -73.65 -18.29
C SER A 2 -30.49 -72.16 -18.16
N SER A 3 -31.27 -71.50 -17.32
CA SER A 3 -31.21 -70.07 -17.03
C SER A 3 -30.02 -69.79 -16.12
N THR A 4 -29.13 -68.89 -16.56
CA THR A 4 -28.11 -68.29 -15.69
C THR A 4 -28.08 -66.80 -15.95
N SER A 5 -28.63 -66.05 -15.00
CA SER A 5 -28.66 -64.60 -14.95
C SER A 5 -27.27 -64.05 -14.60
N ILE A 6 -26.60 -63.43 -15.56
CA ILE A 6 -25.35 -62.68 -15.32
C ILE A 6 -25.70 -61.26 -14.88
N ALA A 7 -25.45 -60.96 -13.62
CA ALA A 7 -25.53 -59.61 -13.05
C ALA A 7 -24.47 -58.69 -13.68
N LYS A 8 -24.92 -57.64 -14.38
CA LYS A 8 -24.06 -56.51 -14.80
C LYS A 8 -23.69 -55.68 -13.58
N LYS A 9 -22.40 -55.72 -13.20
CA LYS A 9 -21.79 -54.82 -12.22
C LYS A 9 -21.77 -53.39 -12.79
N ASN A 10 -22.70 -52.55 -12.33
CA ASN A 10 -22.68 -51.11 -12.57
C ASN A 10 -21.46 -50.51 -11.85
N LYS A 11 -20.55 -49.88 -12.59
CA LYS A 11 -19.47 -49.07 -12.02
C LYS A 11 -20.11 -47.84 -11.38
N GLY A 12 -20.16 -47.82 -10.04
CA GLY A 12 -20.54 -46.66 -9.27
C GLY A 12 -19.66 -45.46 -9.66
N LYS A 13 -20.30 -44.42 -10.19
CA LYS A 13 -19.75 -43.06 -10.21
C LYS A 13 -19.64 -42.68 -8.74
N LYS A 14 -18.43 -42.54 -8.20
CA LYS A 14 -18.21 -42.01 -6.85
C LYS A 14 -18.97 -40.68 -6.77
N VAL A 15 -20.07 -40.67 -6.02
CA VAL A 15 -20.78 -39.45 -5.67
C VAL A 15 -19.80 -38.69 -4.77
N ALA A 16 -19.38 -37.50 -5.21
CA ALA A 16 -18.55 -36.63 -4.39
C ALA A 16 -19.29 -36.41 -3.05
N ASP A 17 -18.55 -36.50 -1.95
CA ASP A 17 -19.09 -36.41 -0.60
C ASP A 17 -19.94 -35.12 -0.47
N PRO A 18 -21.21 -35.20 -0.04
CA PRO A 18 -22.08 -34.02 0.13
C PRO A 18 -21.44 -32.91 0.98
N ASN A 19 -20.51 -33.28 1.86
CA ASN A 19 -19.76 -32.34 2.70
C ASN A 19 -18.65 -31.62 1.92
N GLU A 20 -18.03 -32.27 0.93
CA GLU A 20 -17.05 -31.63 0.05
C GLU A 20 -17.73 -30.69 -0.95
N THR A 21 -18.89 -31.08 -1.50
CA THR A 21 -19.65 -30.21 -2.41
C THR A 21 -20.22 -28.99 -1.68
N SER A 22 -20.69 -29.15 -0.44
CA SER A 22 -21.12 -28.04 0.42
C SER A 22 -19.96 -27.08 0.74
N LYS A 23 -18.77 -27.60 1.05
CA LYS A 23 -17.57 -26.77 1.28
C LYS A 23 -17.12 -26.01 0.04
N LEU A 24 -17.17 -26.65 -1.15
CA LEU A 24 -16.84 -26.00 -2.42
C LEU A 24 -17.85 -24.90 -2.77
N LEU A 25 -19.14 -25.11 -2.47
CA LEU A 25 -20.19 -24.11 -2.64
C LEU A 25 -19.99 -22.94 -1.68
N ALA A 26 -19.73 -23.19 -0.39
CA ALA A 26 -19.44 -22.15 0.59
C ALA A 26 -18.20 -21.32 0.21
N ALA A 27 -17.12 -21.97 -0.26
CA ALA A 27 -15.94 -21.29 -0.75
C ALA A 27 -16.24 -20.44 -2.00
N LYS A 28 -17.10 -20.91 -2.90
CA LYS A 28 -17.50 -20.17 -4.09
C LYS A 28 -18.38 -18.97 -3.75
N ILE A 29 -19.28 -19.09 -2.78
CA ILE A 29 -20.11 -18.00 -2.28
C ILE A 29 -19.24 -16.93 -1.62
N SER A 30 -18.33 -17.34 -0.72
CA SER A 30 -17.40 -16.42 -0.06
C SER A 30 -16.51 -15.67 -1.05
N GLN A 31 -16.09 -16.31 -2.14
CA GLN A 31 -15.31 -15.65 -3.19
C GLN A 31 -16.14 -14.64 -3.99
N LEU A 32 -17.39 -14.98 -4.34
CA LEU A 32 -18.28 -14.05 -5.05
C LEU A 32 -18.69 -12.85 -4.18
N GLU A 33 -18.87 -13.05 -2.89
CA GLU A 33 -19.14 -11.96 -1.93
C GLU A 33 -17.93 -11.04 -1.77
N GLN A 34 -16.71 -11.59 -1.76
CA GLN A 34 -15.48 -10.81 -1.71
C GLN A 34 -15.25 -10.01 -3.00
N ASP A 35 -15.53 -10.61 -4.17
CA ASP A 35 -15.43 -9.93 -5.47
C ASP A 35 -16.45 -8.78 -5.56
N ALA A 36 -17.70 -9.00 -5.13
CA ALA A 36 -18.74 -7.98 -5.11
C ALA A 36 -18.46 -6.84 -4.12
N ALA A 37 -17.87 -7.15 -2.96
CA ALA A 37 -17.40 -6.13 -2.01
C ALA A 37 -16.28 -5.27 -2.62
N GLY A 38 -15.34 -5.89 -3.34
CA GLY A 38 -14.27 -5.18 -4.05
C GLY A 38 -14.78 -4.26 -5.16
N GLU A 39 -15.79 -4.68 -5.94
CA GLU A 39 -16.43 -3.84 -6.95
C GLU A 39 -17.12 -2.62 -6.32
N LYS A 40 -17.81 -2.82 -5.19
CA LYS A 40 -18.47 -1.73 -4.46
C LYS A 40 -17.49 -0.71 -3.89
N ASP A 41 -16.33 -1.16 -3.41
CA ASP A 41 -15.28 -0.27 -2.91
C ASP A 41 -14.63 0.54 -4.04
N GLN A 42 -14.41 -0.08 -5.21
CA GLN A 42 -13.92 0.60 -6.41
C GLN A 42 -14.91 1.66 -6.91
N GLU A 43 -16.21 1.36 -6.92
CA GLU A 43 -17.24 2.31 -7.33
C GLU A 43 -17.29 3.53 -6.40
N GLN A 44 -17.16 3.31 -5.08
CA GLN A 44 -17.08 4.41 -4.11
C GLN A 44 -15.81 5.25 -4.26
N GLU A 45 -14.69 4.64 -4.62
CA GLU A 45 -13.44 5.36 -4.86
C GLU A 45 -13.54 6.25 -6.11
N ILE A 46 -14.12 5.74 -7.20
CA ILE A 46 -14.42 6.52 -8.42
C ILE A 46 -15.34 7.70 -8.07
N GLU A 47 -16.39 7.47 -7.27
CA GLU A 47 -17.30 8.54 -6.89
C GLU A 47 -16.60 9.65 -6.06
N ARG A 48 -15.68 9.27 -5.17
CA ARG A 48 -14.87 10.22 -4.39
C ARG A 48 -13.92 11.02 -5.29
N GLU A 49 -13.27 10.38 -6.26
CA GLU A 49 -12.40 11.06 -7.22
C GLU A 49 -13.18 12.03 -8.12
N VAL A 50 -14.35 11.64 -8.62
CA VAL A 50 -15.23 12.52 -9.41
C VAL A 50 -15.65 13.73 -8.59
N LYS A 51 -16.06 13.53 -7.33
CA LYS A 51 -16.41 14.64 -6.42
C LYS A 51 -15.23 15.56 -6.16
N LYS A 52 -14.01 15.02 -6.00
CA LYS A 52 -12.79 15.81 -5.82
C LYS A 52 -12.46 16.63 -7.07
N ALA A 53 -12.42 16.00 -8.24
CA ALA A 53 -12.14 16.68 -9.51
C ALA A 53 -13.17 17.80 -9.80
N THR A 54 -14.43 17.59 -9.43
CA THR A 54 -15.49 18.60 -9.56
C THR A 54 -15.25 19.80 -8.62
N ARG A 55 -14.83 19.55 -7.36
CA ARG A 55 -14.47 20.64 -6.43
C ARG A 55 -13.25 21.43 -6.90
N ASP A 56 -12.21 20.73 -7.35
CA ASP A 56 -10.97 21.35 -7.83
C ASP A 56 -11.22 22.21 -9.08
N LEU A 57 -12.08 21.73 -9.99
CA LEU A 57 -12.50 22.50 -11.16
C LEU A 57 -13.28 23.76 -10.75
N ASN A 58 -14.24 23.65 -9.82
CA ASN A 58 -15.00 24.82 -9.35
C ASN A 58 -14.12 25.84 -8.63
N GLN A 59 -13.15 25.40 -7.83
CA GLN A 59 -12.18 26.29 -7.19
C GLN A 59 -11.32 27.02 -8.24
N LEU A 60 -10.85 26.31 -9.26
CA LEU A 60 -10.09 26.93 -10.36
C LEU A 60 -10.93 27.98 -11.09
N LEU A 61 -12.22 27.73 -11.32
CA LEU A 61 -13.11 28.67 -11.99
C LEU A 61 -13.42 29.90 -11.14
N ASN A 62 -13.57 29.75 -9.83
CA ASN A 62 -13.81 30.87 -8.92
C ASN A 62 -12.63 31.85 -8.86
N ASN A 63 -11.41 31.38 -9.12
CA ASN A 63 -10.20 32.21 -9.14
C ASN A 63 -9.98 32.98 -10.44
N ILE A 64 -10.83 32.78 -11.46
CA ILE A 64 -10.71 33.44 -12.76
C ILE A 64 -11.79 34.53 -12.85
N GLU A 65 -11.39 35.80 -12.73
CA GLU A 65 -12.33 36.94 -12.71
C GLU A 65 -13.09 37.10 -14.04
N SER A 66 -12.39 37.00 -15.17
CA SER A 66 -13.01 37.21 -16.49
C SER A 66 -13.89 36.01 -16.91
N PRO A 67 -15.18 36.25 -17.24
CA PRO A 67 -16.09 35.20 -17.69
C PRO A 67 -15.64 34.49 -18.98
N MET A 68 -14.99 35.23 -19.90
CA MET A 68 -14.49 34.67 -21.16
C MET A 68 -13.34 33.67 -20.93
N THR A 69 -12.40 34.01 -20.06
CA THR A 69 -11.28 33.11 -19.71
C THR A 69 -11.74 31.91 -18.90
N ARG A 70 -12.83 32.03 -18.10
CA ARG A 70 -13.47 30.88 -17.46
C ARG A 70 -13.99 29.90 -18.50
N LEU A 71 -14.75 30.40 -19.48
CA LEU A 71 -15.32 29.57 -20.55
C LEU A 71 -14.23 28.85 -21.36
N GLU A 72 -13.16 29.54 -21.74
CA GLU A 72 -12.01 28.95 -22.45
C GLU A 72 -11.32 27.86 -21.63
N THR A 73 -11.15 28.08 -20.32
CA THR A 73 -10.54 27.11 -19.41
C THR A 73 -11.40 25.86 -19.25
N VAL A 74 -12.71 26.02 -19.09
CA VAL A 74 -13.67 24.91 -19.05
C VAL A 74 -13.62 24.12 -20.35
N HIS A 75 -13.71 24.80 -21.49
CA HIS A 75 -13.68 24.17 -22.80
C HIS A 75 -12.39 23.37 -23.02
N LYS A 76 -11.24 23.93 -22.63
CA LYS A 76 -9.94 23.25 -22.68
C LYS A 76 -9.93 21.99 -21.80
N LYS A 77 -10.43 22.09 -20.56
CA LYS A 77 -10.50 20.94 -19.64
C LYS A 77 -11.41 19.83 -20.13
N TYR A 78 -12.57 20.14 -20.71
CA TYR A 78 -13.44 19.12 -21.32
C TYR A 78 -12.82 18.49 -22.57
N THR A 79 -12.06 19.26 -23.35
CA THR A 79 -11.35 18.72 -24.54
C THR A 79 -10.23 17.77 -24.13
N GLU A 80 -9.46 18.12 -23.09
CA GLU A 80 -8.43 17.26 -22.49
C GLU A 80 -9.07 15.98 -21.92
N LEU A 81 -10.14 16.10 -21.15
CA LEU A 81 -10.87 14.96 -20.58
C LEU A 81 -11.37 14.00 -21.68
N LEU A 82 -11.92 14.53 -22.77
CA LEU A 82 -12.37 13.70 -23.90
C LEU A 82 -11.20 12.97 -24.58
N ALA A 83 -10.04 13.61 -24.70
CA ALA A 83 -8.85 12.98 -25.25
C ALA A 83 -8.32 11.86 -24.35
N ASP A 84 -8.32 12.09 -23.03
CA ASP A 84 -7.91 11.11 -22.03
C ASP A 84 -8.86 9.92 -21.96
N MET A 85 -10.19 10.15 -22.04
CA MET A 85 -11.17 9.04 -22.13
C MET A 85 -10.93 8.18 -23.37
N LYS A 86 -10.72 8.80 -24.54
CA LYS A 86 -10.40 8.05 -25.78
C LYS A 86 -9.08 7.27 -25.69
N LYS A 87 -8.10 7.78 -24.94
CA LYS A 87 -6.83 7.09 -24.69
C LYS A 87 -7.06 5.89 -23.77
N LEU A 88 -7.80 6.10 -22.67
CA LEU A 88 -8.16 5.06 -21.71
C LEU A 88 -8.92 3.91 -22.37
N ASP A 89 -9.89 4.20 -23.24
CA ASP A 89 -10.65 3.19 -24.00
C ASP A 89 -9.75 2.31 -24.89
N ARG A 90 -8.76 2.92 -25.55
CA ARG A 90 -7.80 2.18 -26.39
C ARG A 90 -6.91 1.28 -25.54
N ASP A 91 -6.44 1.78 -24.40
CA ASP A 91 -5.57 1.02 -23.51
C ASP A 91 -6.34 -0.09 -22.78
N TYR A 92 -7.59 0.16 -22.38
CA TYR A 92 -8.52 -0.88 -21.91
C TYR A 92 -8.73 -1.96 -22.97
N SER A 93 -8.98 -1.57 -24.23
CA SER A 93 -9.16 -2.54 -25.33
C SER A 93 -7.91 -3.41 -25.56
N LYS A 94 -6.70 -2.84 -25.43
CA LYS A 94 -5.45 -3.61 -25.51
C LYS A 94 -5.27 -4.53 -24.30
N SER A 95 -5.55 -4.01 -23.11
CA SER A 95 -5.46 -4.77 -21.86
C SER A 95 -6.40 -5.97 -21.87
N LYS A 96 -7.66 -5.76 -22.30
CA LYS A 96 -8.66 -6.82 -22.48
C LYS A 96 -8.18 -7.92 -23.44
N LYS A 97 -7.65 -7.55 -24.62
CA LYS A 97 -7.08 -8.52 -25.57
C LYS A 97 -5.91 -9.32 -24.97
N ARG A 98 -5.07 -8.67 -24.16
CA ARG A 98 -3.96 -9.35 -23.46
C ARG A 98 -4.48 -10.32 -22.41
N ALA A 99 -5.51 -9.94 -21.64
CA ALA A 99 -6.15 -10.82 -20.68
C ALA A 99 -6.78 -12.05 -21.35
N ASP A 100 -7.52 -11.86 -22.45
CA ASP A 100 -8.10 -12.96 -23.23
C ASP A 100 -7.03 -13.91 -23.78
N GLN A 101 -5.89 -13.38 -24.24
CA GLN A 101 -4.76 -14.18 -24.72
C GLN A 101 -4.13 -14.99 -23.59
N LEU A 102 -3.87 -14.37 -22.44
CA LEU A 102 -3.32 -15.05 -21.26
C LEU A 102 -4.25 -16.16 -20.76
N GLN A 103 -5.57 -15.94 -20.82
CA GLN A 103 -6.54 -16.98 -20.48
C GLN A 103 -6.47 -18.18 -21.43
N LYS A 104 -6.38 -17.93 -22.75
CA LYS A 104 -6.20 -19.00 -23.75
C LYS A 104 -4.90 -19.77 -23.54
N ASP A 105 -3.80 -19.08 -23.24
CA ASP A 105 -2.50 -19.71 -22.98
C ASP A 105 -2.54 -20.54 -21.68
N GLN A 106 -3.25 -20.07 -20.65
CA GLN A 106 -3.48 -20.85 -19.43
C GLN A 106 -4.29 -22.12 -19.69
N GLU A 107 -5.37 -22.04 -20.48
CA GLU A 107 -6.17 -23.20 -20.87
C GLU A 107 -5.37 -24.20 -21.70
N LYS A 108 -4.57 -23.70 -22.66
CA LYS A 108 -3.65 -24.51 -23.45
C LYS A 108 -2.64 -25.22 -22.55
N GLY A 109 -2.00 -24.52 -21.61
CA GLY A 109 -1.06 -25.08 -20.65
C GLY A 109 -1.71 -26.15 -19.74
N LYS A 110 -2.92 -25.92 -19.25
CA LYS A 110 -3.71 -26.94 -18.51
C LYS A 110 -3.96 -28.19 -19.36
N SER A 111 -4.29 -28.03 -20.64
CA SER A 111 -4.52 -29.15 -21.55
C SER A 111 -3.25 -29.97 -21.83
N GLU A 112 -2.09 -29.30 -21.97
CA GLU A 112 -0.79 -29.93 -22.19
C GLU A 112 -0.30 -30.66 -20.94
N LEU A 113 -0.51 -30.06 -19.76
CA LEU A 113 -0.24 -30.70 -18.48
C LEU A 113 -1.06 -31.98 -18.32
N ASN A 114 -2.36 -31.95 -18.60
CA ASN A 114 -3.22 -33.13 -18.56
C ASN A 114 -2.73 -34.24 -19.51
N LYS A 115 -2.33 -33.89 -20.75
CA LYS A 115 -1.74 -34.87 -21.68
C LYS A 115 -0.45 -35.47 -21.11
N THR A 116 0.42 -34.64 -20.55
CA THR A 116 1.70 -35.08 -19.96
C THR A 116 1.48 -36.05 -18.79
N VAL A 117 0.54 -35.74 -17.89
CA VAL A 117 0.15 -36.63 -16.78
C VAL A 117 -0.34 -37.97 -17.31
N THR A 118 -1.21 -37.99 -18.33
CA THR A 118 -1.68 -39.27 -18.89
C THR A 118 -0.58 -40.08 -19.57
N MET A 119 0.42 -39.43 -20.19
CA MET A 119 1.58 -40.14 -20.76
C MET A 119 2.50 -40.68 -19.68
N LYS A 120 2.73 -39.92 -18.61
CA LYS A 120 3.48 -40.39 -17.44
C LYS A 120 2.86 -41.65 -16.84
N ASP A 121 1.54 -41.67 -16.65
CA ASP A 121 0.82 -42.84 -16.12
C ASP A 121 0.97 -44.08 -17.01
N LYS A 122 1.01 -43.91 -18.34
CA LYS A 122 1.23 -45.00 -19.29
C LYS A 122 2.66 -45.55 -19.19
N LEU A 123 3.66 -44.66 -19.11
CA LEU A 123 5.07 -45.06 -18.97
C LEU A 123 5.33 -45.79 -17.65
N GLU A 124 4.76 -45.32 -16.54
CA GLU A 124 4.90 -45.98 -15.24
C GLU A 124 4.34 -47.40 -15.26
N LYS A 125 3.21 -47.63 -15.97
CA LYS A 125 2.65 -48.99 -16.14
C LYS A 125 3.60 -49.89 -16.93
N LEU A 126 4.13 -49.43 -18.06
CA LEU A 126 5.08 -50.18 -18.88
C LEU A 126 6.36 -50.53 -18.10
N CYS A 127 6.91 -49.60 -17.32
CA CYS A 127 8.09 -49.84 -16.50
C CYS A 127 7.85 -50.91 -15.42
N ARG A 128 6.65 -50.93 -14.80
CA ARG A 128 6.27 -51.97 -13.81
C ARG A 128 6.16 -53.36 -14.47
N GLU A 129 5.59 -53.45 -15.67
CA GLU A 129 5.45 -54.71 -16.41
C GLU A 129 6.80 -55.28 -16.86
N LEU A 130 7.68 -54.44 -17.41
CA LEU A 130 9.02 -54.85 -17.84
C LEU A 130 9.87 -55.38 -16.68
N THR A 131 9.73 -54.77 -15.50
CA THR A 131 10.40 -55.20 -14.27
C THR A 131 9.91 -56.58 -13.81
N LYS A 132 8.63 -56.90 -14.05
CA LYS A 132 8.02 -58.17 -13.68
C LYS A 132 8.50 -59.32 -14.59
N GLU A 133 8.60 -59.09 -15.90
CA GLU A 133 9.08 -60.10 -16.86
C GLU A 133 10.57 -60.45 -16.66
N ASN A 134 11.42 -59.46 -16.40
CA ASN A 134 12.85 -59.69 -16.11
C ASN A 134 13.07 -60.58 -14.87
N LYS A 135 12.22 -60.47 -13.85
CA LYS A 135 12.28 -61.34 -12.67
C LYS A 135 11.94 -62.79 -13.01
N LYS A 136 10.98 -63.03 -13.92
CA LYS A 136 10.59 -64.39 -14.35
C LYS A 136 11.74 -65.10 -15.06
N VAL A 137 12.39 -64.43 -16.02
CA VAL A 137 13.49 -65.03 -16.82
C VAL A 137 14.66 -65.50 -15.95
N LYS A 138 15.01 -64.75 -14.89
CA LYS A 138 16.05 -65.16 -13.94
C LYS A 138 15.71 -66.48 -13.22
N VAL A 139 14.44 -66.68 -12.86
CA VAL A 139 13.97 -67.92 -12.20
C VAL A 139 14.05 -69.12 -13.14
N TRP A 140 13.67 -68.94 -14.42
CA TRP A 140 13.78 -70.00 -15.44
C TRP A 140 15.22 -70.47 -15.66
N ARG A 141 16.17 -69.53 -15.72
CA ARG A 141 17.60 -69.84 -15.92
C ARG A 141 18.21 -70.65 -14.77
N SER A 142 17.75 -70.41 -13.55
CA SER A 142 18.25 -71.12 -12.36
C SER A 142 17.79 -72.59 -12.29
N ARG A 143 16.75 -72.96 -13.03
CA ARG A 143 16.10 -74.28 -12.94
C ARG A 143 16.67 -75.33 -13.91
N LEU A 144 17.49 -74.93 -14.88
CA LEU A 144 17.93 -75.78 -16.01
C LEU A 144 19.36 -76.35 -15.87
N HIS A 145 20.11 -76.03 -14.81
CA HIS A 145 21.54 -76.35 -14.68
C HIS A 145 21.97 -77.78 -14.23
N PRO A 146 21.16 -78.68 -13.62
CA PRO A 146 21.71 -79.93 -13.06
C PRO A 146 21.78 -81.19 -13.97
N ILE A 147 21.19 -81.22 -15.17
CA ILE A 147 20.85 -82.49 -15.88
C ILE A 147 21.93 -82.95 -16.89
N LYS A 148 23.24 -82.83 -16.58
CA LYS A 148 24.27 -83.31 -17.54
C LYS A 148 25.59 -83.73 -16.86
N ARG A 149 25.59 -84.92 -16.24
CA ARG A 149 26.81 -85.70 -15.93
C ARG A 149 26.40 -87.11 -15.44
N LEU A 150 27.30 -88.09 -15.63
CA LEU A 150 27.25 -89.53 -15.28
C LEU A 150 26.79 -90.46 -16.43
N SER A 151 27.45 -91.57 -16.77
CA SER A 151 28.69 -92.20 -16.29
C SER A 151 29.23 -93.19 -17.35
N PRO A 152 30.54 -93.50 -17.38
CA PRO A 152 31.20 -94.41 -18.32
C PRO A 152 31.50 -95.79 -17.67
N ASP A 153 30.95 -96.88 -18.21
CA ASP A 153 31.30 -98.26 -17.82
C ASP A 153 30.91 -99.28 -18.92
N THR A 154 31.42 -99.07 -20.14
CA THR A 154 31.12 -99.98 -21.27
C THR A 154 32.28 -100.09 -22.25
N GLN A 155 33.51 -99.86 -21.78
CA GLN A 155 34.69 -99.73 -22.63
C GLN A 155 35.65 -100.92 -22.46
N GLN A 156 35.15 -102.15 -22.38
CA GLN A 156 36.05 -103.32 -22.43
C GLN A 156 35.46 -104.54 -23.16
N ASP A 157 34.14 -104.63 -23.26
CA ASP A 157 33.46 -105.57 -24.18
C ASP A 157 33.35 -105.04 -25.63
N GLU A 158 33.63 -103.75 -25.84
CA GLU A 158 33.59 -103.11 -27.15
C GLU A 158 34.82 -103.44 -28.01
N ASN A 159 35.99 -103.76 -27.44
CA ASN A 159 37.21 -103.93 -28.26
C ASN A 159 37.24 -105.22 -29.11
N LYS A 160 36.45 -106.24 -28.75
CA LYS A 160 36.31 -107.45 -29.57
C LYS A 160 35.21 -107.31 -30.62
N LYS A 161 34.19 -106.50 -30.33
CA LYS A 161 33.23 -106.02 -31.33
C LYS A 161 33.91 -105.06 -32.31
N LEU A 162 34.87 -104.25 -31.85
CA LEU A 162 35.54 -103.26 -32.68
C LEU A 162 36.31 -103.90 -33.84
N ASP A 163 36.97 -105.05 -33.66
CA ASP A 163 37.68 -105.76 -34.76
C ASP A 163 36.72 -106.35 -35.82
N ASP A 164 35.60 -106.96 -35.40
CA ASP A 164 34.56 -107.46 -36.31
C ASP A 164 33.77 -106.31 -36.97
N THR A 165 33.55 -105.22 -36.25
CA THR A 165 32.96 -103.99 -36.81
C THR A 165 33.94 -103.28 -37.72
N GLU A 166 35.25 -103.40 -37.51
CA GLU A 166 36.27 -102.80 -38.39
C GLU A 166 36.32 -103.55 -39.72
N LYS A 167 36.26 -104.89 -39.71
CA LYS A 167 36.17 -105.68 -40.96
C LYS A 167 34.88 -105.41 -41.72
N LYS A 168 33.73 -105.35 -41.02
CA LYS A 168 32.46 -104.92 -41.62
C LYS A 168 32.51 -103.48 -42.09
N ALA A 169 33.12 -102.58 -41.34
CA ALA A 169 33.29 -101.17 -41.72
C ALA A 169 34.20 -101.04 -42.94
N ARG A 170 35.26 -101.85 -43.08
CA ARG A 170 36.12 -101.89 -44.27
C ARG A 170 35.35 -102.38 -45.49
N LEU A 171 34.52 -103.42 -45.36
CA LEU A 171 33.64 -103.88 -46.45
C LEU A 171 32.59 -102.83 -46.81
N ILE A 172 31.93 -102.21 -45.83
CA ILE A 172 30.97 -101.13 -46.03
C ILE A 172 31.65 -99.91 -46.64
N VAL A 173 32.90 -99.60 -46.25
CA VAL A 173 33.69 -98.52 -46.85
C VAL A 173 34.06 -98.88 -48.27
N ASN A 174 34.41 -100.12 -48.58
CA ASN A 174 34.70 -100.55 -49.95
C ASN A 174 33.45 -100.53 -50.83
N GLU A 175 32.31 -101.04 -50.36
CA GLU A 175 31.02 -100.92 -51.05
C GLU A 175 30.60 -99.46 -51.18
N ARG A 176 30.85 -98.62 -50.17
CA ARG A 176 30.62 -97.17 -50.27
C ARG A 176 31.59 -96.51 -51.22
N LEU A 177 32.83 -96.97 -51.33
CA LEU A 177 33.80 -96.43 -52.28
C LEU A 177 33.46 -96.87 -53.70
N ASP A 178 32.98 -98.09 -53.89
CA ASP A 178 32.49 -98.59 -55.18
C ASP A 178 31.19 -97.89 -55.58
N SER A 179 30.25 -97.70 -54.64
CA SER A 179 29.06 -96.87 -54.83
C SER A 179 29.44 -95.42 -55.09
N LEU A 180 30.39 -94.85 -54.35
CA LEU A 180 30.87 -93.48 -54.56
C LEU A 180 31.58 -93.36 -55.91
N LEU A 181 32.33 -94.37 -56.34
CA LEU A 181 32.96 -94.41 -57.67
C LEU A 181 31.90 -94.50 -58.76
N TYR A 182 30.84 -95.27 -58.54
CA TYR A 182 29.69 -95.34 -59.44
C TYR A 182 28.93 -94.01 -59.48
N ASP A 183 28.67 -93.39 -58.33
CA ASP A 183 28.05 -92.07 -58.20
C ASP A 183 28.94 -90.98 -58.82
N ILE A 184 30.27 -91.05 -58.66
CA ILE A 184 31.23 -90.16 -59.29
C ILE A 184 31.23 -90.38 -60.80
N GLN A 185 31.16 -91.62 -61.29
CA GLN A 185 31.01 -91.92 -62.71
C GLN A 185 29.69 -91.39 -63.27
N ASP A 186 28.59 -91.51 -62.53
CA ASP A 186 27.26 -91.04 -62.93
C ASP A 186 27.20 -89.50 -62.93
N VAL A 187 27.80 -88.84 -61.92
CA VAL A 187 27.97 -87.38 -61.87
C VAL A 187 28.90 -86.90 -62.99
N MET A 188 30.00 -87.59 -63.27
CA MET A 188 30.90 -87.25 -64.40
C MET A 188 30.22 -87.43 -65.76
N ALA A 189 29.39 -88.47 -65.92
CA ALA A 189 28.58 -88.69 -67.12
C ALA A 189 27.49 -87.61 -67.26
N ALA A 190 26.87 -87.19 -66.15
CA ALA A 190 25.92 -86.08 -66.11
C ALA A 190 26.59 -84.71 -66.34
N LYS A 191 27.87 -84.55 -65.96
CA LYS A 191 28.69 -83.34 -66.21
C LYS A 191 29.04 -83.15 -67.68
N GLY A 192 29.08 -84.23 -68.47
CA GLY A 192 29.23 -84.17 -69.92
C GLY A 192 27.95 -83.78 -70.67
N ASN A 193 26.82 -83.62 -69.97
CA ASN A 193 25.58 -83.16 -70.58
C ASN A 193 25.53 -81.62 -70.59
N PRO A 194 25.67 -80.96 -71.76
CA PRO A 194 25.72 -79.50 -71.87
C PRO A 194 24.43 -78.82 -71.38
N ARG A 195 23.34 -79.60 -71.20
CA ARG A 195 22.07 -79.12 -70.64
C ARG A 195 22.12 -78.98 -69.12
N ASN A 196 22.84 -79.85 -68.39
CA ASN A 196 22.98 -79.76 -66.93
C ASN A 196 24.00 -78.69 -66.51
N GLU A 197 25.10 -78.58 -67.25
CA GLU A 197 26.12 -77.55 -67.01
C GLU A 197 25.55 -76.14 -67.23
N LYS A 198 24.70 -75.96 -68.25
CA LYS A 198 23.93 -74.71 -68.45
C LYS A 198 22.98 -74.40 -67.30
N VAL A 199 22.25 -75.39 -66.78
CA VAL A 199 21.32 -75.20 -65.64
C VAL A 199 22.07 -74.78 -64.37
N ASP A 200 23.27 -75.30 -64.14
CA ASP A 200 24.11 -74.92 -63.00
C ASP A 200 24.67 -73.49 -63.16
N ILE A 201 25.09 -73.13 -64.37
CA ILE A 201 25.52 -71.75 -64.70
C ILE A 201 24.35 -70.76 -64.55
N ASP A 202 23.16 -71.10 -65.05
CA ASP A 202 21.96 -70.26 -64.93
C ASP A 202 21.55 -70.08 -63.45
N LEU A 203 21.74 -71.12 -62.61
CA LEU A 203 21.48 -71.06 -61.17
C LEU A 203 22.51 -70.20 -60.43
N ASP A 204 23.80 -70.32 -60.75
CA ASP A 204 24.87 -69.50 -60.17
C ASP A 204 24.69 -68.01 -60.56
N GLU A 205 24.34 -67.74 -61.81
CA GLU A 205 24.04 -66.38 -62.28
C GLU A 205 22.80 -65.79 -61.57
N ALA A 206 21.74 -66.59 -61.39
CA ALA A 206 20.56 -66.18 -60.62
C ALA A 206 20.87 -65.92 -59.14
N LEU A 207 21.77 -66.71 -58.54
CA LEU A 207 22.25 -66.50 -57.17
C LEU A 207 23.08 -65.22 -57.05
N ARG A 208 24.01 -64.97 -57.99
CA ARG A 208 24.77 -63.72 -58.04
C ARG A 208 23.86 -62.51 -58.20
N ALA A 209 22.87 -62.58 -59.09
CA ALA A 209 21.89 -61.51 -59.26
C ALA A 209 21.10 -61.24 -57.97
N LYS A 210 20.68 -62.29 -57.25
CA LYS A 210 20.02 -62.15 -55.93
C LYS A 210 20.94 -61.54 -54.88
N LEU A 211 22.18 -62.00 -54.77
CA LEU A 211 23.16 -61.46 -53.83
C LEU A 211 23.48 -59.99 -54.13
N LYS A 212 23.61 -59.62 -55.40
CA LYS A 212 23.79 -58.24 -55.84
C LYS A 212 22.60 -57.36 -55.45
N THR A 213 21.37 -57.84 -55.70
CA THR A 213 20.15 -57.12 -55.32
C THR A 213 20.07 -56.91 -53.79
N ILE A 214 20.43 -57.93 -53.01
CA ILE A 214 20.49 -57.84 -51.55
C ILE A 214 21.52 -56.81 -51.11
N SER A 215 22.71 -56.79 -51.74
CA SER A 215 23.74 -55.77 -51.48
C SER A 215 23.23 -54.36 -51.75
N GLU A 216 22.62 -54.12 -52.91
CA GLU A 216 22.06 -52.83 -53.29
C GLU A 216 20.93 -52.36 -52.34
N GLN A 217 20.13 -53.31 -51.83
CA GLN A 217 19.12 -53.02 -50.80
C GLN A 217 19.76 -52.57 -49.48
N PHE A 218 20.87 -53.19 -49.06
CA PHE A 218 21.61 -52.77 -47.86
C PHE A 218 22.23 -51.39 -48.05
N ASP A 219 22.85 -51.11 -49.20
CA ASP A 219 23.43 -49.80 -49.51
C ASP A 219 22.36 -48.70 -49.48
N THR A 220 21.20 -48.96 -50.11
CA THR A 220 20.06 -48.04 -50.10
C THR A 220 19.53 -47.80 -48.69
N ARG A 221 19.45 -48.86 -47.88
CA ARG A 221 19.02 -48.77 -46.47
C ARG A 221 20.01 -47.95 -45.63
N GLU A 222 21.32 -48.15 -45.82
CA GLU A 222 22.35 -47.36 -45.14
C GLU A 222 22.26 -45.88 -45.52
N LEU A 223 22.08 -45.59 -46.80
CA LEU A 223 21.92 -44.23 -47.30
C LEU A 223 20.67 -43.55 -46.73
N HIS A 224 19.56 -44.30 -46.63
CA HIS A 224 18.34 -43.85 -45.99
C HIS A 224 18.57 -43.52 -44.51
N TYR A 225 19.25 -44.37 -43.75
CA TYR A 225 19.56 -44.10 -42.34
C TYR A 225 20.49 -42.90 -42.16
N LYS A 226 21.50 -42.73 -43.03
CA LYS A 226 22.36 -41.52 -43.03
C LYS A 226 21.55 -40.26 -43.30
N SER A 227 20.58 -40.30 -44.23
CA SER A 227 19.69 -39.17 -44.47
C SER A 227 18.76 -38.89 -43.29
N LEU A 228 18.22 -39.93 -42.67
CA LEU A 228 17.35 -39.82 -41.50
C LEU A 228 18.08 -39.22 -40.30
N LEU A 229 19.32 -39.67 -40.03
CA LEU A 229 20.19 -39.12 -38.99
C LEU A 229 20.42 -37.61 -39.21
N ARG A 230 20.81 -37.21 -40.42
CA ARG A 230 20.98 -35.79 -40.76
C ARG A 230 19.71 -34.97 -40.53
N SER A 231 18.54 -35.51 -40.88
CA SER A 231 17.26 -34.84 -40.60
C SER A 231 16.99 -34.70 -39.11
N LYS A 232 17.36 -35.69 -38.29
CA LYS A 232 17.20 -35.64 -36.84
C LYS A 232 18.18 -34.68 -36.18
N ASP A 233 19.42 -34.63 -36.65
CA ASP A 233 20.40 -33.64 -36.17
C ASP A 233 19.93 -32.21 -36.47
N ALA A 234 19.40 -31.96 -37.66
CA ALA A 234 18.82 -30.66 -38.02
C ALA A 234 17.58 -30.31 -37.17
N GLU A 235 16.72 -31.29 -36.88
CA GLU A 235 15.57 -31.11 -36.00
C GLU A 235 16.00 -30.74 -34.57
N ILE A 236 17.00 -31.45 -34.02
CA ILE A 236 17.57 -31.16 -32.70
C ILE A 236 18.16 -29.76 -32.67
N GLN A 237 18.98 -29.37 -33.66
CA GLN A 237 19.58 -28.04 -33.73
C GLN A 237 18.52 -26.93 -33.76
N SER A 238 17.45 -27.11 -34.55
CA SER A 238 16.33 -26.16 -34.59
C SER A 238 15.63 -26.05 -33.23
N LEU A 239 15.37 -27.18 -32.55
CA LEU A 239 14.74 -27.17 -31.23
C LEU A 239 15.65 -26.53 -30.18
N THR A 240 16.95 -26.79 -30.21
CA THR A 240 17.94 -26.16 -29.32
C THR A 240 17.99 -24.66 -29.53
N ALA A 241 18.02 -24.18 -30.79
CA ALA A 241 18.01 -22.75 -31.10
C ALA A 241 16.75 -22.05 -30.57
N LYS A 242 15.58 -22.66 -30.77
CA LYS A 242 14.31 -22.15 -30.22
C LYS A 242 14.31 -22.11 -28.70
N TYR A 243 14.86 -23.13 -28.04
CA TYR A 243 14.98 -23.16 -26.59
C TYR A 243 15.90 -22.05 -26.08
N GLU A 244 17.05 -21.82 -26.71
CA GLU A 244 17.99 -20.75 -26.34
C GLU A 244 17.39 -19.35 -26.52
N GLU A 245 16.62 -19.14 -27.59
CA GLU A 245 15.90 -17.89 -27.85
C GLU A 245 14.84 -17.62 -26.76
N GLN A 246 14.05 -18.64 -26.41
CA GLN A 246 13.06 -18.53 -25.33
C GLN A 246 13.74 -18.28 -23.98
N ARG A 247 14.85 -18.96 -23.69
CA ARG A 247 15.62 -18.74 -22.47
C ARG A 247 16.15 -17.31 -22.39
N ARG A 248 16.77 -16.80 -23.46
CA ARG A 248 17.22 -15.40 -23.53
C ARG A 248 16.09 -14.41 -23.33
N THR A 249 14.91 -14.68 -23.90
CA THR A 249 13.74 -13.80 -23.75
C THR A 249 13.28 -13.77 -22.29
N ALA A 250 13.17 -14.93 -21.64
CA ALA A 250 12.82 -15.03 -20.23
C ALA A 250 13.86 -14.36 -19.31
N ASP A 251 15.15 -14.52 -19.60
CA ASP A 251 16.23 -13.85 -18.86
C ASP A 251 16.15 -12.33 -19.01
N ASN A 252 15.88 -11.83 -20.22
CA ASN A 252 15.70 -10.40 -20.49
C ASN A 252 14.46 -9.81 -19.81
N GLU A 253 13.33 -10.54 -19.82
CA GLU A 253 12.12 -10.15 -19.11
C GLU A 253 12.35 -10.12 -17.60
N THR A 254 13.04 -11.12 -17.05
CA THR A 254 13.41 -11.16 -15.63
C THR A 254 14.33 -9.99 -15.27
N ALA A 255 15.31 -9.67 -16.11
CA ALA A 255 16.21 -8.53 -15.90
C ALA A 255 15.44 -7.20 -15.94
N ARG A 256 14.52 -7.02 -16.90
CA ARG A 256 13.61 -5.86 -16.94
C ARG A 256 12.72 -5.78 -15.70
N GLY A 257 12.18 -6.90 -15.25
CA GLY A 257 11.38 -6.99 -14.03
C GLY A 257 12.16 -6.51 -12.82
N ARG A 258 13.41 -6.97 -12.65
CA ARG A 258 14.30 -6.52 -11.55
C ARG A 258 14.59 -5.03 -11.63
N ALA A 259 14.87 -4.49 -12.82
CA ALA A 259 15.14 -3.06 -13.01
C ALA A 259 13.92 -2.20 -12.67
N LEU A 260 12.73 -2.61 -13.11
CA LEU A 260 11.47 -1.93 -12.79
C LEU A 260 11.15 -2.01 -11.29
N SER A 261 11.31 -3.17 -10.66
CA SER A 261 11.12 -3.30 -9.21
C SER A 261 12.08 -2.41 -8.41
N ALA A 262 13.35 -2.31 -8.83
CA ALA A 262 14.29 -1.39 -8.22
C ALA A 262 13.84 0.08 -8.38
N GLN A 263 13.39 0.46 -9.57
CA GLN A 263 12.87 1.81 -9.81
C GLN A 263 11.64 2.15 -8.97
N VAL A 264 10.67 1.23 -8.87
CA VAL A 264 9.48 1.39 -8.02
C VAL A 264 9.87 1.52 -6.56
N SER A 265 10.83 0.72 -6.10
CA SER A 265 11.36 0.81 -4.73
C SER A 265 12.00 2.18 -4.45
N THR A 266 12.79 2.71 -5.40
CA THR A 266 13.37 4.05 -5.28
C THR A 266 12.28 5.13 -5.23
N PHE A 267 11.29 5.09 -6.12
CA PHE A 267 10.21 6.08 -6.11
C PHE A 267 9.38 6.01 -4.82
N SER A 268 9.07 4.82 -4.33
CA SER A 268 8.36 4.63 -3.06
C SER A 268 9.15 5.21 -1.88
N HIS A 269 10.48 5.04 -1.85
CA HIS A 269 11.33 5.65 -0.83
C HIS A 269 11.30 7.19 -0.92
N THR A 270 11.48 7.76 -2.12
CA THR A 270 11.45 9.22 -2.30
C THR A 270 10.07 9.82 -1.96
N GLU A 271 8.99 9.10 -2.25
CA GLU A 271 7.64 9.52 -1.88
C GLU A 271 7.47 9.54 -0.36
N ALA A 272 7.94 8.51 0.34
CA ALA A 272 7.89 8.44 1.80
C ALA A 272 8.65 9.61 2.44
N GLU A 273 9.83 9.95 1.91
CA GLU A 273 10.61 11.12 2.36
C GLU A 273 9.85 12.44 2.13
N LEU A 274 9.26 12.63 0.94
CA LEU A 274 8.48 13.83 0.63
C LEU A 274 7.24 13.95 1.51
N ARG A 275 6.55 12.84 1.80
CA ARG A 275 5.42 12.81 2.75
C ARG A 275 5.87 13.19 4.16
N SER A 276 7.03 12.69 4.60
CA SER A 276 7.61 13.05 5.89
C SER A 276 7.95 14.55 5.96
N GLN A 277 8.57 15.11 4.92
CA GLN A 277 8.85 16.55 4.84
C GLN A 277 7.56 17.38 4.86
N LEU A 278 6.52 16.97 4.12
CA LEU A 278 5.23 17.64 4.14
C LEU A 278 4.63 17.65 5.55
N ASN A 279 4.68 16.52 6.26
CA ASN A 279 4.18 16.44 7.63
C ASN A 279 4.93 17.38 8.58
N ILE A 280 6.26 17.47 8.45
CA ILE A 280 7.07 18.44 9.21
C ILE A 280 6.65 19.88 8.90
N TYR A 281 6.37 20.21 7.64
CA TYR A 281 5.88 21.55 7.30
C TYR A 281 4.50 21.83 7.89
N VAL A 282 3.58 20.85 7.85
CA VAL A 282 2.27 20.97 8.50
C VAL A 282 2.41 21.24 9.99
N GLU A 283 3.29 20.53 10.69
CA GLU A 283 3.57 20.76 12.11
C GLU A 283 4.16 22.15 12.37
N LYS A 284 5.09 22.62 11.53
CA LYS A 284 5.63 23.98 11.62
C LYS A 284 4.56 25.05 11.40
N PHE A 285 3.63 24.82 10.48
CA PHE A 285 2.51 25.75 10.25
C PHE A 285 1.60 25.80 11.47
N LYS A 286 1.24 24.65 12.05
CA LYS A 286 0.48 24.60 13.31
C LYS A 286 1.18 25.37 14.43
N GLN A 287 2.50 25.20 14.57
CA GLN A 287 3.26 25.93 15.58
C GLN A 287 3.20 27.46 15.39
N VAL A 288 3.27 27.94 14.15
CA VAL A 288 3.14 29.38 13.84
C VAL A 288 1.73 29.87 14.13
N GLU A 289 0.71 29.10 13.75
CA GLU A 289 -0.70 29.38 14.04
C GLU A 289 -0.96 29.47 15.55
N ASP A 290 -0.48 28.49 16.33
CA ASP A 290 -0.58 28.47 17.79
C ASP A 290 0.12 29.69 18.41
N THR A 291 1.31 30.04 17.93
CA THR A 291 2.04 31.22 18.41
C THR A 291 1.29 32.51 18.09
N LEU A 292 0.68 32.60 16.91
CA LEU A 292 -0.11 33.74 16.50
C LEU A 292 -1.38 33.86 17.33
N ASN A 293 -2.08 32.76 17.58
CA ASN A 293 -3.27 32.71 18.45
C ASN A 293 -2.93 33.12 19.88
N ASN A 294 -1.86 32.56 20.47
CA ASN A 294 -1.36 32.97 21.78
C ASN A 294 -1.03 34.47 21.83
N SER A 295 -0.40 34.99 20.77
CA SER A 295 -0.08 36.44 20.70
C SER A 295 -1.34 37.31 20.60
N ASN A 296 -2.36 36.87 19.87
CA ASN A 296 -3.64 37.57 19.76
C ASN A 296 -4.38 37.61 21.10
N GLU A 297 -4.38 36.50 21.84
CA GLU A 297 -4.94 36.46 23.20
C GLU A 297 -4.20 37.43 24.13
N LEU A 298 -2.88 37.46 24.08
CA LEU A 298 -2.07 38.39 24.86
C LEU A 298 -2.34 39.86 24.49
N PHE A 299 -2.57 40.17 23.21
CA PHE A 299 -2.99 41.51 22.81
C PHE A 299 -4.38 41.87 23.34
N LEU A 300 -5.31 40.92 23.36
CA LEU A 300 -6.64 41.12 23.92
C LEU A 300 -6.59 41.34 25.44
N THR A 301 -5.75 40.62 26.17
CA THR A 301 -5.57 40.84 27.62
C THR A 301 -4.96 42.21 27.88
N PHE A 302 -3.89 42.60 27.18
CA PHE A 302 -3.30 43.93 27.34
C PHE A 302 -4.29 45.04 27.01
N ARG A 303 -5.14 44.86 25.99
CA ARG A 303 -6.17 45.84 25.66
C ARG A 303 -7.20 45.98 26.79
N LYS A 304 -7.66 44.86 27.36
CA LYS A 304 -8.56 44.86 28.52
C LYS A 304 -7.92 45.54 29.73
N GLU A 305 -6.67 45.20 30.06
CA GLU A 305 -5.93 45.82 31.16
C GLU A 305 -5.73 47.33 30.96
N MET A 306 -5.40 47.77 29.74
CA MET A 306 -5.30 49.20 29.42
C MET A 306 -6.64 49.93 29.56
N GLU A 307 -7.75 49.31 29.14
CA GLU A 307 -9.10 49.86 29.32
C GLU A 307 -9.48 49.96 30.80
N GLU A 308 -9.17 48.94 31.60
CA GLU A 308 -9.37 48.95 33.05
C GLU A 308 -8.53 50.02 33.74
N MET A 309 -7.25 50.12 33.38
CA MET A 309 -6.37 51.17 33.88
C MET A 309 -6.89 52.56 33.50
N SER A 310 -7.36 52.77 32.27
CA SER A 310 -7.97 54.04 31.86
C SER A 310 -9.23 54.37 32.67
N LYS A 311 -10.10 53.37 32.93
CA LYS A 311 -11.28 53.52 33.80
C LYS A 311 -10.87 53.87 35.23
N LYS A 312 -9.84 53.21 35.78
CA LYS A 312 -9.30 53.47 37.12
C LYS A 312 -8.74 54.89 37.22
N THR A 313 -7.96 55.34 36.24
CA THR A 313 -7.44 56.72 36.18
C THR A 313 -8.59 57.73 36.21
N LYS A 314 -9.63 57.54 35.38
CA LYS A 314 -10.81 58.44 35.38
C LYS A 314 -11.56 58.46 36.71
N ARG A 315 -11.64 57.32 37.43
CA ARG A 315 -12.26 57.27 38.78
C ARG A 315 -11.42 58.07 39.78
N LEU A 316 -10.11 57.84 39.81
CA LEU A 316 -9.19 58.55 40.70
C LEU A 316 -9.18 60.06 40.43
N GLU A 317 -9.26 60.49 39.16
CA GLU A 317 -9.38 61.91 38.80
C GLU A 317 -10.66 62.54 39.36
N LYS A 318 -11.80 61.84 39.27
CA LYS A 318 -13.08 62.29 39.85
C LYS A 318 -13.04 62.37 41.37
N GLU A 319 -12.47 61.36 42.02
CA GLU A 319 -12.28 61.34 43.48
C GLU A 319 -11.36 62.48 43.92
N ASN A 320 -10.26 62.72 43.21
CA ASN A 320 -9.34 63.83 43.48
C ASN A 320 -10.02 65.20 43.33
N HIS A 321 -10.77 65.41 42.24
CA HIS A 321 -11.58 66.63 42.07
C HIS A 321 -12.60 66.81 43.20
N THR A 322 -13.24 65.73 43.65
CA THR A 322 -14.20 65.78 44.75
C THR A 322 -13.53 66.13 46.07
N LEU A 323 -12.37 65.52 46.37
CA LEU A 323 -11.57 65.84 47.53
C LEU A 323 -11.08 67.30 47.51
N ASN A 324 -10.65 67.79 46.36
CA ASN A 324 -10.23 69.18 46.22
C ASN A 324 -11.40 70.15 46.46
N ARG A 325 -12.60 69.86 45.94
CA ARG A 325 -13.81 70.66 46.24
C ARG A 325 -14.17 70.63 47.73
N LYS A 326 -14.08 69.46 48.38
CA LYS A 326 -14.30 69.34 49.83
C LYS A 326 -13.27 70.16 50.61
N HIS A 327 -12.00 70.07 50.24
CA HIS A 327 -10.91 70.83 50.85
C HIS A 327 -11.11 72.35 50.68
N GLU A 328 -11.49 72.81 49.49
CA GLU A 328 -11.83 74.21 49.26
C GLU A 328 -13.04 74.66 50.08
N GLN A 329 -14.08 73.82 50.20
CA GLN A 329 -15.25 74.11 51.03
C GLN A 329 -14.89 74.18 52.51
N THR A 330 -14.10 73.25 53.03
CA THR A 330 -13.65 73.30 54.42
C THR A 330 -12.79 74.53 54.68
N ASN A 331 -11.92 74.90 53.74
CA ASN A 331 -11.12 76.13 53.86
C ASN A 331 -11.99 77.38 53.87
N ARG A 332 -13.04 77.45 53.03
CA ARG A 332 -14.03 78.53 53.07
C ARG A 332 -14.74 78.60 54.42
N ASN A 333 -15.25 77.47 54.94
CA ASN A 333 -15.92 77.42 56.23
C ASN A 333 -14.99 77.85 57.39
N ILE A 334 -13.71 77.46 57.34
CA ILE A 334 -12.71 77.87 58.34
C ILE A 334 -12.48 79.38 58.30
N LEU A 335 -12.39 79.97 57.10
CA LEU A 335 -12.26 81.42 56.96
C LEU A 335 -13.50 82.15 57.48
N GLU A 336 -14.71 81.68 57.14
CA GLU A 336 -15.96 82.25 57.65
C GLU A 336 -16.04 82.19 59.18
N MET A 337 -15.72 81.04 59.79
CA MET A 337 -15.65 80.90 61.26
C MET A 337 -14.58 81.82 61.87
N ALA A 338 -13.44 82.01 61.21
CA ALA A 338 -12.40 82.92 61.69
C ALA A 338 -12.85 84.39 61.60
N GLU A 339 -13.54 84.78 60.53
CA GLU A 339 -14.15 86.11 60.39
C GLU A 339 -15.23 86.35 61.43
N GLU A 340 -16.14 85.38 61.65
CA GLU A 340 -17.19 85.47 62.66
C GLU A 340 -16.60 85.57 64.06
N ARG A 341 -15.60 84.74 64.38
CA ARG A 341 -14.86 84.84 65.65
C ARG A 341 -14.23 86.23 65.83
N THR A 342 -13.67 86.81 64.78
CA THR A 342 -13.08 88.15 64.82
C THR A 342 -14.16 89.22 65.06
N ARG A 343 -15.31 89.14 64.37
CA ARG A 343 -16.45 90.04 64.60
C ARG A 343 -17.01 89.93 66.03
N ASN A 344 -17.18 88.71 66.52
CA ASN A 344 -17.64 88.44 67.89
C ASN A 344 -16.63 88.96 68.93
N GLN A 345 -15.34 88.82 68.68
CA GLN A 345 -14.29 89.37 69.53
C GLN A 345 -14.34 90.91 69.57
N GLU A 346 -14.50 91.56 68.41
CA GLU A 346 -14.68 93.02 68.33
C GLU A 346 -15.95 93.49 69.06
N GLU A 347 -17.04 92.72 68.98
CA GLU A 347 -18.29 92.97 69.71
C GLU A 347 -18.13 92.82 71.21
N LEU A 348 -17.51 91.74 71.66
CA LEU A 348 -17.18 91.52 73.07
C LEU A 348 -16.30 92.64 73.61
N GLU A 349 -15.32 93.11 72.84
CA GLU A 349 -14.51 94.27 73.22
C GLU A 349 -15.31 95.56 73.27
N ARG A 350 -16.24 95.79 72.34
CA ARG A 350 -17.17 96.93 72.40
C ARG A 350 -18.03 96.88 73.66
N TRP A 351 -18.60 95.72 73.99
CA TRP A 351 -19.38 95.53 75.22
C TRP A 351 -18.53 95.68 76.47
N ARG A 352 -17.33 95.10 76.52
CA ARG A 352 -16.37 95.28 77.62
C ARG A 352 -16.04 96.75 77.84
N ARG A 353 -15.81 97.52 76.77
CA ARG A 353 -15.59 98.98 76.86
C ARG A 353 -16.80 99.72 77.43
N LYS A 354 -18.02 99.37 77.01
CA LYS A 354 -19.26 99.94 77.56
C LYS A 354 -19.45 99.57 79.04
N CYS A 355 -19.24 98.30 79.40
CA CYS A 355 -19.30 97.84 80.79
C CYS A 355 -18.26 98.57 81.65
N GLN A 356 -17.02 98.67 81.20
CA GLN A 356 -15.98 99.45 81.89
C GLN A 356 -16.36 100.92 82.05
N HIS A 357 -17.00 101.52 81.03
CA HIS A 357 -17.51 102.90 81.12
C HIS A 357 -18.62 103.05 82.16
N LEU A 358 -19.59 102.11 82.17
CA LEU A 358 -20.67 102.06 83.15
C LEU A 358 -20.14 101.78 84.55
N GLU A 359 -19.22 100.85 84.74
CA GLU A 359 -18.54 100.59 86.00
C GLU A 359 -17.78 101.81 86.50
N ALA A 360 -17.08 102.53 85.59
CA ALA A 360 -16.41 103.77 85.93
C ALA A 360 -17.40 104.91 86.28
N LEU A 361 -18.60 104.90 85.69
CA LEU A 361 -19.69 105.80 86.06
C LEU A 361 -20.26 105.43 87.44
N CYS A 362 -20.56 104.16 87.69
CA CYS A 362 -21.04 103.63 88.96
C CYS A 362 -20.02 103.88 90.09
N ARG A 363 -18.72 103.67 89.86
CA ARG A 363 -17.66 104.01 90.82
C ARG A 363 -17.61 105.51 91.09
N ARG A 364 -17.76 106.36 90.06
CA ARG A 364 -17.87 107.82 90.26
C ARG A 364 -19.12 108.19 91.07
N MET A 365 -20.25 107.55 90.83
CA MET A 365 -21.49 107.78 91.59
C MET A 365 -21.39 107.28 93.03
N GLN A 366 -20.77 106.12 93.28
CA GLN A 366 -20.53 105.58 94.63
C GLN A 366 -19.53 106.44 95.41
N ALA A 367 -18.49 106.99 94.76
CA ALA A 367 -17.58 107.96 95.36
C ALA A 367 -18.26 109.29 95.74
N GLN A 368 -19.49 109.53 95.26
CA GLN A 368 -20.31 110.71 95.55
C GLN A 368 -21.33 110.50 96.67
N GLY A 369 -21.28 109.37 97.41
CA GLY A 369 -21.93 109.24 98.71
C GLY A 369 -23.37 108.72 98.71
N ARG A 370 -23.67 107.64 97.97
CA ARG A 370 -24.85 106.79 98.20
C ARG A 370 -24.49 105.31 97.96
N GLY A 371 -24.31 104.56 99.05
CA GLY A 371 -24.08 103.12 99.01
C GLY A 371 -24.79 102.45 100.18
N GLU A 372 -25.64 101.47 99.86
CA GLU A 372 -26.22 100.40 100.69
C GLU A 372 -27.03 99.53 99.70
N GLY A 373 -26.97 98.21 99.63
CA GLY A 373 -26.26 97.16 100.36
C GLY A 373 -26.69 95.80 99.78
N LEU A 374 -26.14 94.74 100.39
CA LEU A 374 -26.54 93.33 100.39
C LEU A 374 -25.89 92.37 99.38
N ALA A 375 -25.16 91.45 100.01
CA ALA A 375 -24.62 90.21 99.51
C ALA A 375 -25.41 89.03 100.11
N GLU A 376 -25.17 87.86 99.52
CA GLU A 376 -25.29 86.47 100.02
C GLU A 376 -26.48 85.57 99.59
N GLY A 377 -26.07 84.42 99.05
CA GLY A 377 -26.67 83.07 99.17
C GLY A 377 -27.74 82.69 98.14
N ASP A 378 -27.98 81.44 97.77
CA ASP A 378 -27.33 80.13 97.90
C ASP A 378 -28.27 79.12 97.17
N ASP A 379 -27.68 78.09 96.58
CA ASP A 379 -28.15 76.74 96.20
C ASP A 379 -29.45 76.38 95.40
N HIS A 380 -29.29 75.23 94.71
CA HIS A 380 -30.25 74.14 94.38
C HIS A 380 -31.01 73.99 93.03
N LEU A 381 -30.56 72.93 92.31
CA LEU A 381 -31.25 71.73 91.75
C LEU A 381 -32.29 71.74 90.59
N ASP A 382 -32.03 70.74 89.71
CA ASP A 382 -32.91 69.83 88.95
C ASP A 382 -33.40 70.08 87.50
N HIS A 383 -33.25 68.98 86.71
CA HIS A 383 -34.09 68.35 85.65
C HIS A 383 -35.22 69.18 84.99
N ASP A 384 -35.60 69.05 83.71
CA ASP A 384 -35.62 67.91 82.78
C ASP A 384 -36.07 68.36 81.37
N ASP A 385 -35.90 67.46 80.39
CA ASP A 385 -36.79 67.19 79.22
C ASP A 385 -37.07 68.27 78.14
N GLU A 386 -36.67 67.99 76.89
CA GLU A 386 -37.56 68.10 75.70
C GLU A 386 -36.91 67.45 74.45
N GLY A 387 -37.58 66.44 73.91
CA GLY A 387 -37.17 65.66 72.74
C GLY A 387 -37.40 66.32 71.38
N THR A 388 -36.89 65.68 70.32
CA THR A 388 -37.50 65.69 68.99
C THR A 388 -37.06 64.44 68.23
N GLU A 389 -38.03 63.57 67.96
CA GLU A 389 -37.93 62.44 67.05
C GLU A 389 -37.99 62.89 65.58
N SER A 390 -37.34 62.15 64.68
CA SER A 390 -37.89 61.90 63.35
C SER A 390 -37.31 60.61 62.76
N GLU A 391 -38.19 59.63 62.66
CA GLU A 391 -38.16 58.36 61.95
C GLU A 391 -38.27 58.60 60.43
N TYR A 392 -37.56 57.82 59.60
CA TYR A 392 -37.94 57.54 58.22
C TYR A 392 -37.44 56.14 57.82
N ASP A 393 -38.42 55.27 57.72
CA ASP A 393 -38.45 53.97 57.05
C ASP A 393 -38.91 54.20 55.59
N ASP A 394 -38.37 53.47 54.62
CA ASP A 394 -39.15 53.06 53.43
C ASP A 394 -38.46 51.91 52.68
N ASP A 395 -39.28 50.89 52.44
CA ASP A 395 -39.04 49.62 51.76
C ASP A 395 -38.64 49.78 50.28
N TYR A 396 -38.17 48.68 49.66
CA TYR A 396 -38.83 48.06 48.51
C TYR A 396 -38.11 46.75 48.12
N GLU A 397 -38.86 45.65 48.25
CA GLU A 397 -38.67 44.35 47.63
C GLU A 397 -38.72 44.45 46.09
N ASP A 398 -37.98 43.59 45.38
CA ASP A 398 -38.59 42.66 44.42
C ASP A 398 -37.56 41.63 43.92
N GLU A 399 -37.86 40.36 44.17
CA GLU A 399 -37.39 39.25 43.35
C GLU A 399 -38.24 39.19 42.08
N ASP A 400 -37.66 38.85 40.93
CA ASP A 400 -38.32 37.87 40.06
C ASP A 400 -37.33 37.24 39.08
N ASP A 401 -37.41 35.92 39.11
CA ASP A 401 -36.84 34.91 38.21
C ASP A 401 -37.49 35.01 36.82
N LEU A 402 -36.78 34.68 35.74
CA LEU A 402 -37.39 34.22 34.49
C LEU A 402 -36.32 33.64 33.56
N SER A 403 -36.38 32.32 33.42
CA SER A 403 -35.82 31.54 32.33
C SER A 403 -36.75 31.59 31.11
N ASP A 404 -36.21 31.64 29.90
CA ASP A 404 -36.76 30.90 28.74
C ASP A 404 -35.72 30.79 27.61
N GLU A 405 -35.76 29.64 26.93
CA GLU A 405 -34.98 29.30 25.74
C GLU A 405 -35.59 29.89 24.46
N GLY A 406 -34.85 29.88 23.33
CA GLY A 406 -35.50 29.90 22.02
C GLY A 406 -34.71 30.56 20.89
N ASP A 407 -34.32 29.70 19.96
CA ASP A 407 -33.64 29.90 18.67
C ASP A 407 -34.37 30.80 17.65
N LEU A 408 -33.59 31.32 16.68
CA LEU A 408 -33.89 31.58 15.25
C LEU A 408 -33.73 32.99 14.66
N ASP A 409 -32.77 33.02 13.73
CA ASP A 409 -32.77 33.60 12.38
C ASP A 409 -32.24 35.02 12.10
N GLY A 410 -31.51 35.08 10.98
CA GLY A 410 -30.56 36.14 10.66
C GLY A 410 -31.13 37.32 9.88
N HIS A 411 -30.32 38.39 9.86
CA HIS A 411 -30.26 39.30 8.73
C HIS A 411 -28.93 40.06 8.71
N ASP A 412 -28.33 40.06 7.53
CA ASP A 412 -27.19 40.87 7.09
C ASP A 412 -27.33 42.34 7.48
N HIS A 413 -26.21 42.93 7.94
CA HIS A 413 -25.94 44.32 7.62
C HIS A 413 -24.43 44.56 7.43
N ASP A 414 -24.08 44.74 6.17
CA ASP A 414 -22.92 45.48 5.68
C ASP A 414 -22.60 46.68 6.56
N ARG A 415 -21.34 46.76 7.03
CA ARG A 415 -20.74 48.04 7.41
C ARG A 415 -19.32 48.16 6.87
N ASP A 416 -19.20 49.19 6.05
CA ASP A 416 -18.02 49.67 5.33
C ASP A 416 -16.76 49.82 6.20
N ILE A 417 -15.65 49.37 5.62
CA ILE A 417 -14.28 49.57 6.12
C ILE A 417 -13.67 50.81 5.42
N PRO A 418 -13.22 51.85 6.13
CA PRO A 418 -12.40 52.92 5.54
C PRO A 418 -10.88 52.63 5.63
N PRO A 419 -10.05 53.30 4.82
CA PRO A 419 -8.85 52.68 4.26
C PRO A 419 -7.59 52.79 5.14
N ARG A 420 -6.77 51.76 4.95
CA ARG A 420 -5.47 51.49 5.56
C ARG A 420 -4.40 52.49 5.10
N TRP A 421 -3.78 53.18 6.07
CA TRP A 421 -2.53 53.90 5.87
C TRP A 421 -1.35 52.91 5.81
N ARG A 422 -0.49 53.07 4.79
CA ARG A 422 0.82 52.42 4.69
C ARG A 422 1.88 53.28 5.39
N PRO A 423 2.91 52.65 5.96
CA PRO A 423 4.27 53.11 5.66
C PRO A 423 5.14 52.01 5.06
N ASN A 424 6.13 52.49 4.33
CA ASN A 424 7.01 51.77 3.42
C ASN A 424 8.31 51.33 4.13
N ARG A 425 8.87 50.22 3.64
CA ARG A 425 10.30 49.79 3.69
C ARG A 425 10.99 49.64 5.05
N THR A 426 11.35 48.39 5.37
CA THR A 426 12.79 47.98 5.40
C THR A 426 12.98 46.46 5.28
N THR A 427 13.94 46.09 4.42
CA THR A 427 14.79 44.88 4.39
C THR A 427 14.17 43.47 4.42
N ARG A 428 14.06 42.87 3.22
CA ARG A 428 13.99 41.40 3.03
C ARG A 428 15.39 40.80 3.21
N PHE A 429 15.54 39.89 4.16
CA PHE A 429 16.67 38.96 4.22
C PHE A 429 16.24 37.70 3.43
N TRP A 430 16.78 37.54 2.22
CA TRP A 430 16.64 36.30 1.46
C TRP A 430 17.79 35.38 1.86
N ALA A 431 17.47 34.24 2.48
CA ALA A 431 18.41 33.14 2.55
C ALA A 431 18.44 32.44 1.18
N THR A 432 19.65 32.29 0.64
CA THR A 432 19.98 31.62 -0.63
C THR A 432 19.60 30.13 -0.61
N PRO A 433 19.22 29.53 -1.76
CA PRO A 433 19.07 28.08 -1.87
C PRO A 433 20.43 27.37 -1.78
N SER A 434 20.48 26.26 -1.05
CA SER A 434 21.66 25.39 -0.96
C SER A 434 22.00 24.76 -2.33
N PRO A 435 23.27 24.61 -2.73
CA PRO A 435 23.64 24.09 -4.04
C PRO A 435 23.49 22.56 -4.16
N ASN A 436 23.10 22.16 -5.37
CA ASN A 436 23.03 20.79 -5.90
C ASN A 436 24.18 19.85 -5.44
N LEU A 437 23.79 18.71 -4.88
CA LEU A 437 24.62 17.49 -4.85
C LEU A 437 24.46 16.74 -6.18
N LEU A 438 25.20 17.18 -7.20
CA LEU A 438 25.27 16.48 -8.49
C LEU A 438 26.61 16.74 -9.17
N GLU A 439 27.73 16.39 -8.50
CA GLU A 439 29.00 16.18 -9.22
C GLU A 439 30.01 15.37 -8.39
N ALA A 440 29.92 14.04 -8.47
CA ALA A 440 30.99 13.16 -8.02
C ALA A 440 31.00 11.86 -8.84
N ARG A 441 31.15 11.96 -10.16
CA ARG A 441 31.52 10.80 -10.97
C ARG A 441 32.17 11.17 -12.30
N ALA A 442 33.43 11.62 -12.27
CA ALA A 442 34.42 11.31 -13.31
C ALA A 442 35.78 11.92 -12.96
N THR A 443 36.76 11.07 -12.65
CA THR A 443 38.05 10.95 -13.37
C THR A 443 39.10 10.34 -12.46
N LYS A 444 39.55 9.14 -12.82
CA LYS A 444 40.92 8.57 -12.70
C LYS A 444 40.82 7.04 -12.62
N SER A 445 40.86 6.40 -13.77
CA SER A 445 41.74 5.24 -13.93
C SER A 445 42.15 5.14 -15.39
N ALA A 446 43.47 5.17 -15.56
CA ALA A 446 44.16 5.19 -16.82
C ALA A 446 44.10 3.84 -17.52
N VAL A 447 44.12 3.94 -18.84
CA VAL A 447 44.48 2.91 -19.80
C VAL A 447 45.83 2.29 -19.43
N LEU A 448 45.88 0.96 -19.29
CA LEU A 448 47.10 0.18 -19.46
C LEU A 448 46.74 -1.04 -20.34
N ASN A 449 47.01 -0.87 -21.63
CA ASN A 449 47.27 -1.97 -22.55
C ASN A 449 48.57 -2.67 -22.13
N GLY A 450 48.56 -3.99 -22.09
CA GLY A 450 49.75 -4.81 -21.94
C GLY A 450 49.55 -6.14 -22.65
N CYS A 451 50.04 -6.21 -23.89
CA CYS A 451 50.36 -7.46 -24.56
C CYS A 451 51.57 -8.09 -23.87
N HIS A 452 51.45 -9.37 -23.51
CA HIS A 452 52.40 -10.42 -23.88
C HIS A 452 51.77 -11.79 -23.70
#